data_AF-A0A1V5IF90-F1
#
_entry.id   AF-A0A1V5IF90-F1
#
_cell.length_a   1.000
_cell.length_b   1.000
_cell.length_c   1.000
_cell.angle_alpha   90.00
_cell.angle_beta   90.00
_cell.angle_gamma   90.00
#
_symmetry.space_group_name_H-M   'P 1'
#
loop_
_entity.id
_entity.type
_entity.pdbx_description
1 polymer ?
#
loop_
_entity_poly.entity_id
_entity_poly.type
_entity_poly.pdbx_seq_one_letter_code
_entity_poly.pdbx_strand_id
1 'polypeptide(L)'
;MSILDRLGPKRIIIVSSSPQVRYPDYYGIDMSSMEQFIAFKAAMALLEERGMWYLATDVYYKCREQLNKPVAERVNCVKEIYSSFTDQEISDKISELLTPPIVNAEVKIVFQTLDGLHNACPDHPGDWYFSGNYPTPGGILLVNKAFIEYYEKYNK
;
A
#
# COMPACT_ATOMS: atom_id res chain seq x y z
N MET A 1 17.55 -8.94 7.15
CA MET A 1 17.25 -9.27 8.56
C MET A 1 18.11 -10.41 9.10
N SER A 2 18.25 -11.55 8.40
CA SER A 2 19.07 -12.70 8.86
C SER A 2 20.51 -12.36 9.30
N ILE A 3 21.18 -11.41 8.65
CA ILE A 3 22.55 -11.00 9.02
C ILE A 3 22.57 -10.29 10.40
N LEU A 4 21.58 -9.44 10.68
CA LEU A 4 21.48 -8.70 11.94
C LEU A 4 21.10 -9.60 13.11
N ASP A 5 20.25 -10.60 12.86
CA ASP A 5 19.80 -11.56 13.89
C ASP A 5 20.95 -12.40 14.46
N ARG A 6 22.03 -12.62 13.69
CA ARG A 6 23.23 -13.36 14.15
C ARG A 6 23.92 -12.72 15.35
N LEU A 7 23.68 -11.43 15.61
CA LEU A 7 24.22 -10.73 16.77
C LEU A 7 23.41 -11.01 18.06
N GLY A 8 22.35 -11.80 17.98
CA GLY A 8 21.44 -12.09 19.09
C GLY A 8 20.68 -10.89 19.66
N PRO A 9 20.23 -9.90 18.86
CA PRO A 9 19.45 -8.80 19.39
C PRO A 9 18.09 -9.31 19.88
N LYS A 10 17.55 -8.69 20.93
CA LYS A 10 16.15 -8.97 21.34
C LYS A 10 15.14 -8.36 20.37
N ARG A 11 15.50 -7.23 19.76
CA ARG A 11 14.62 -6.47 18.85
C ARG A 11 15.44 -5.80 17.74
N ILE A 12 14.90 -5.78 16.54
CA ILE A 12 15.42 -5.06 15.38
C ILE A 12 14.36 -4.02 14.99
N ILE A 13 14.70 -2.74 15.07
CA ILE A 13 13.82 -1.64 14.64
C ILE A 13 14.37 -1.06 13.35
N ILE A 14 13.57 -1.09 12.29
CA ILE A 14 13.86 -0.48 11.01
C ILE A 14 13.04 0.81 10.91
N VAL A 15 13.69 1.92 10.63
CA VAL A 15 13.02 3.22 10.48
C VAL A 15 13.10 3.62 9.02
N SER A 16 11.93 3.77 8.39
CA SER A 16 11.80 4.30 7.04
C SER A 16 11.64 5.82 7.10
N SER A 17 12.47 6.54 6.35
CA SER A 17 12.36 8.00 6.18
C SER A 17 11.24 8.41 5.24
N SER A 18 10.49 7.45 4.68
CA SER A 18 9.29 7.70 3.87
C SER A 18 8.05 7.05 4.49
N PRO A 19 6.85 7.55 4.16
CA PRO A 19 5.61 6.82 4.38
C PRO A 19 5.55 5.50 3.61
N GLN A 20 4.54 4.71 3.92
CA GLN A 20 4.28 3.45 3.23
C GLN A 20 3.94 3.71 1.76
N VAL A 21 4.73 3.19 0.83
CA VAL A 21 4.38 3.19 -0.59
C VAL A 21 3.22 2.21 -0.81
N ARG A 22 2.06 2.75 -1.18
CA ARG A 22 0.78 2.03 -1.29
C ARG A 22 0.30 1.89 -2.73
N TYR A 23 0.63 2.83 -3.61
CA TYR A 23 0.08 2.89 -4.96
C TYR A 23 1.15 3.02 -6.05
N PRO A 24 0.84 2.61 -7.29
CA PRO A 24 1.66 2.88 -8.48
C PRO A 24 2.02 4.35 -8.70
N ASP A 25 3.16 4.57 -9.33
CA ASP A 25 3.54 5.88 -9.88
C ASP A 25 3.42 5.88 -11.41
N TYR A 26 2.91 6.98 -11.95
CA TYR A 26 2.72 7.20 -13.39
C TYR A 26 3.36 8.51 -13.88
N TYR A 27 4.15 9.19 -13.05
CA TYR A 27 4.74 10.49 -13.36
C TYR A 27 6.28 10.53 -13.29
N GLY A 28 6.95 9.37 -13.29
CA GLY A 28 8.41 9.34 -13.42
C GLY A 28 9.11 8.08 -12.91
N ILE A 29 8.45 7.24 -12.11
CA ILE A 29 9.02 6.00 -11.56
C ILE A 29 8.27 4.79 -12.13
N ASP A 30 9.00 3.79 -12.60
CA ASP A 30 8.42 2.54 -13.11
C ASP A 30 7.94 1.65 -11.94
N MET A 31 6.73 1.93 -11.48
CA MET A 31 6.03 1.22 -10.42
C MET A 31 4.58 1.02 -10.85
N SER A 32 4.29 -0.02 -11.62
CA SER A 32 3.00 -0.16 -12.33
C SER A 32 2.06 -1.21 -11.75
N SER A 33 2.57 -2.23 -11.02
CA SER A 33 1.77 -3.36 -10.53
C SER A 33 1.53 -3.31 -9.02
N MET A 34 0.28 -3.50 -8.59
CA MET A 34 -0.12 -3.50 -7.17
C MET A 34 0.67 -4.52 -6.34
N GLU A 35 1.02 -5.66 -6.92
CA GLU A 35 1.71 -6.75 -6.20
C GLU A 35 3.16 -6.41 -5.81
N GLN A 36 3.71 -5.32 -6.33
CA GLN A 36 5.06 -4.88 -5.99
C GLN A 36 5.11 -4.14 -4.64
N PHE A 37 3.97 -3.67 -4.14
CA PHE A 37 3.91 -2.89 -2.90
C PHE A 37 3.65 -3.78 -1.69
N ILE A 38 4.61 -3.83 -0.77
CA ILE A 38 4.46 -4.60 0.46
C ILE A 38 3.30 -4.09 1.34
N ALA A 39 3.01 -2.78 1.31
CA ALA A 39 1.87 -2.20 2.03
C ALA A 39 0.53 -2.68 1.45
N PHE A 40 0.42 -2.84 0.14
CA PHE A 40 -0.75 -3.43 -0.49
C PHE A 40 -0.90 -4.91 -0.11
N LYS A 41 0.18 -5.70 -0.21
CA LYS A 41 0.18 -7.11 0.23
C LYS A 41 -0.24 -7.27 1.69
N ALA A 42 0.26 -6.40 2.57
CA ALA A 42 -0.10 -6.37 3.98
C ALA A 42 -1.60 -6.07 4.17
N ALA A 43 -2.14 -5.06 3.49
CA ALA A 43 -3.57 -4.75 3.58
C ALA A 43 -4.46 -5.90 3.06
N MET A 44 -4.09 -6.54 1.94
CA MET A 44 -4.83 -7.70 1.42
C MET A 44 -4.77 -8.89 2.38
N ALA A 45 -3.61 -9.18 2.98
CA ALA A 45 -3.48 -10.23 3.99
C ALA A 45 -4.34 -9.95 5.24
N LEU A 46 -4.38 -8.69 5.70
CA LEU A 46 -5.24 -8.29 6.83
C LEU A 46 -6.73 -8.44 6.49
N LEU A 47 -7.15 -8.13 5.25
CA LEU A 47 -8.53 -8.36 4.81
C LEU A 47 -8.88 -9.85 4.84
N GLU A 48 -7.98 -10.71 4.37
CA GLU A 48 -8.17 -12.16 4.40
C GLU A 48 -8.28 -12.69 5.85
N GLU A 49 -7.36 -12.28 6.72
CA GLU A 49 -7.33 -12.69 8.13
C GLU A 49 -8.57 -12.26 8.92
N ARG A 50 -9.18 -11.13 8.54
CA ARG A 50 -10.42 -10.63 9.16
C ARG A 50 -11.69 -11.15 8.51
N GLY A 51 -11.59 -12.01 7.49
CA GLY A 51 -12.75 -12.46 6.71
C GLY A 51 -13.44 -11.32 5.95
N MET A 52 -12.72 -10.25 5.65
CA MET A 52 -13.20 -9.03 4.97
C MET A 52 -12.90 -9.03 3.47
N TRP A 53 -12.70 -10.20 2.86
CA TRP A 53 -12.42 -10.31 1.42
C TRP A 53 -13.49 -9.66 0.54
N TYR A 54 -14.75 -9.62 1.02
CA TYR A 54 -15.84 -8.91 0.35
C TYR A 54 -15.52 -7.45 0.03
N LEU A 55 -14.68 -6.78 0.82
CA LEU A 55 -14.25 -5.40 0.57
C LEU A 55 -13.39 -5.32 -0.69
N ALA A 56 -12.47 -6.27 -0.87
CA ALA A 56 -11.66 -6.34 -2.09
C ALA A 56 -12.52 -6.59 -3.33
N THR A 57 -13.52 -7.47 -3.21
CA THR A 57 -14.50 -7.73 -4.27
C THR A 57 -15.34 -6.49 -4.59
N ASP A 58 -15.80 -5.76 -3.58
CA ASP A 58 -16.58 -4.52 -3.76
C ASP A 58 -15.74 -3.42 -4.43
N VAL A 59 -14.50 -3.22 -3.97
CA VAL A 59 -13.53 -2.30 -4.61
C VAL A 59 -13.30 -2.68 -6.06
N TYR A 60 -13.22 -3.97 -6.39
CA TYR A 60 -13.08 -4.43 -7.77
C TYR A 60 -14.26 -3.99 -8.63
N TYR A 61 -15.51 -4.22 -8.19
CA TYR A 61 -16.69 -3.78 -8.93
C TYR A 61 -16.76 -2.26 -9.05
N LYS A 62 -16.45 -1.51 -7.98
CA LYS A 62 -16.34 -0.05 -8.02
C LYS A 62 -15.30 0.41 -9.04
N CYS A 63 -14.10 -0.17 -9.04
CA CYS A 63 -13.06 0.15 -10.03
C CYS A 63 -13.55 -0.10 -11.46
N ARG A 64 -14.28 -1.19 -11.71
CA ARG A 64 -14.88 -1.49 -13.03
C ARG A 64 -15.90 -0.44 -13.45
N GLU A 65 -16.76 0.02 -12.53
CA GLU A 65 -17.72 1.09 -12.81
C GLU A 65 -17.03 2.42 -13.14
N GLN A 66 -15.93 2.75 -12.44
CA GLN A 66 -15.17 3.97 -12.69
C GLN A 66 -14.60 4.05 -14.12
N LEU A 67 -14.37 2.90 -14.79
CA LEU A 67 -13.90 2.89 -16.18
C LEU A 67 -14.91 3.53 -17.15
N ASN A 68 -16.20 3.41 -16.86
CA ASN A 68 -17.28 3.92 -17.70
C ASN A 68 -17.71 5.36 -17.34
N LYS A 69 -17.21 5.90 -16.21
CA LYS A 69 -17.54 7.26 -15.78
C LYS A 69 -16.79 8.32 -16.58
N PRO A 70 -17.37 9.53 -16.70
CA PRO A 70 -16.66 10.70 -17.22
C PRO A 70 -15.35 10.93 -16.45
N VAL A 71 -14.32 11.35 -17.17
CA VAL A 71 -12.96 11.55 -16.65
C VAL A 71 -12.94 12.42 -15.40
N ALA A 72 -13.77 13.47 -15.36
CA ALA A 72 -13.86 14.42 -14.26
C ALA A 72 -14.50 13.85 -12.97
N GLU A 73 -15.25 12.75 -13.07
CA GLU A 73 -15.98 12.15 -11.94
C GLU A 73 -15.26 10.93 -11.37
N ARG A 74 -14.11 10.55 -11.94
CA ARG A 74 -13.38 9.36 -11.51
C ARG A 74 -12.75 9.57 -10.14
N VAL A 75 -12.85 8.54 -9.31
CA VAL A 75 -12.22 8.48 -7.99
C VAL A 75 -11.35 7.23 -7.87
N ASN A 76 -10.31 7.31 -7.04
CA ASN A 76 -9.47 6.16 -6.71
C ASN A 76 -10.18 5.29 -5.66
N CYS A 77 -10.79 4.18 -6.12
CA CYS A 77 -11.50 3.26 -5.24
C CYS A 77 -10.56 2.38 -4.42
N VAL A 78 -9.30 2.24 -4.84
CA VAL A 78 -8.30 1.40 -4.15
C VAL A 78 -7.99 1.92 -2.75
N LYS A 79 -8.24 3.21 -2.48
CA LYS A 79 -8.13 3.79 -1.13
C LYS A 79 -8.97 3.05 -0.10
N GLU A 80 -10.11 2.49 -0.51
CA GLU A 80 -11.02 1.77 0.39
C GLU A 80 -10.39 0.50 0.97
N ILE A 81 -9.45 -0.15 0.27
CA ILE A 81 -8.69 -1.32 0.77
C ILE A 81 -7.97 -0.99 2.08
N TYR A 82 -7.49 0.24 2.22
CA TYR A 82 -6.74 0.68 3.40
C TYR A 82 -7.63 1.29 4.48
N SER A 83 -8.89 1.61 4.17
CA SER A 83 -9.78 2.39 5.05
C SER A 83 -10.12 1.67 6.37
N SER A 84 -9.99 0.34 6.39
CA SER A 84 -10.28 -0.51 7.56
C SER A 84 -9.07 -0.72 8.48
N PHE A 85 -7.93 -0.08 8.17
CA PHE A 85 -6.67 -0.28 8.89
C PHE A 85 -6.02 1.05 9.24
N THR A 86 -5.41 1.08 10.41
CA THR A 86 -4.46 2.12 10.79
C THR A 86 -3.12 1.90 10.10
N ASP A 87 -2.35 2.98 9.96
CA ASP A 87 -0.98 2.91 9.43
C ASP A 87 -0.11 1.96 10.27
N GLN A 88 -0.35 1.89 11.59
CA GLN A 88 0.37 1.01 12.50
C GLN A 88 0.04 -0.47 12.22
N GLU A 89 -1.24 -0.83 12.03
CA GLU A 89 -1.63 -2.21 11.69
C GLU A 89 -0.97 -2.68 10.39
N ILE A 90 -0.95 -1.82 9.37
CA ILE A 90 -0.26 -2.14 8.12
C ILE A 90 1.26 -2.28 8.37
N SER A 91 1.87 -1.39 9.16
CA SER A 91 3.30 -1.46 9.49
C SER A 91 3.68 -2.74 10.22
N ASP A 92 2.84 -3.16 11.18
CA ASP A 92 3.01 -4.40 11.91
C ASP A 92 2.88 -5.61 10.98
N LYS A 93 1.89 -5.59 10.07
CA LYS A 93 1.74 -6.67 9.09
C LYS A 93 2.88 -6.73 8.09
N ILE A 94 3.40 -5.58 7.64
CA ILE A 94 4.61 -5.53 6.81
C ILE A 94 5.79 -6.15 7.57
N SER A 95 5.95 -5.83 8.86
CA SER A 95 7.02 -6.38 9.69
C SER A 95 6.92 -7.90 9.78
N GLU A 96 5.71 -8.43 9.99
CA GLU A 96 5.44 -9.87 9.98
C GLU A 96 5.80 -10.52 8.63
N LEU A 97 5.27 -9.99 7.52
CA LEU A 97 5.48 -10.56 6.18
C LEU A 97 6.94 -10.53 5.73
N LEU A 98 7.73 -9.56 6.19
CA LEU A 98 9.15 -9.44 5.84
C LEU A 98 10.08 -10.20 6.80
N THR A 99 9.57 -10.67 7.95
CA THR A 99 10.37 -11.40 8.93
C THR A 99 10.42 -12.88 8.57
N PRO A 100 11.59 -13.40 8.16
CA PRO A 100 11.72 -14.82 7.87
C PRO A 100 11.58 -15.65 9.15
N PRO A 101 11.06 -16.90 9.09
CA PRO A 101 10.89 -17.76 10.27
C PRO A 101 12.17 -18.06 11.06
N ILE A 102 13.33 -17.90 10.44
CA ILE A 102 14.65 -18.12 11.07
C ILE A 102 15.09 -16.96 11.97
N VAL A 103 14.45 -15.79 11.88
CA VAL A 103 14.78 -14.61 12.68
C VAL A 103 14.10 -14.72 14.04
N ASN A 104 14.89 -14.66 15.12
CA ASN A 104 14.40 -14.79 16.49
C ASN A 104 14.09 -13.43 17.13
N ALA A 105 14.78 -12.37 16.71
CA ALA A 105 14.53 -11.02 17.19
C ALA A 105 13.13 -10.54 16.79
N GLU A 106 12.48 -9.79 17.68
CA GLU A 106 11.27 -9.06 17.31
C GLU A 106 11.61 -7.98 16.27
N VAL A 107 11.02 -8.06 15.08
CA VAL A 107 11.22 -7.06 14.03
C VAL A 107 10.06 -6.06 14.05
N LYS A 108 10.38 -4.77 14.08
CA LYS A 108 9.43 -3.68 13.93
C LYS A 108 9.89 -2.71 12.86
N ILE A 109 8.98 -2.29 12.00
CA ILE A 109 9.21 -1.27 10.99
C ILE A 109 8.37 -0.05 11.34
N VAL A 110 9.03 1.10 11.48
CA VAL A 110 8.41 2.39 11.74
C VAL A 110 8.51 3.23 10.47
N PHE A 111 7.38 3.67 9.94
CA PHE A 111 7.32 4.55 8.78
C PHE A 111 7.14 6.00 9.23
N GLN A 112 7.70 6.93 8.46
CA GLN A 112 7.34 8.34 8.59
C GLN A 112 5.86 8.53 8.26
N THR A 113 5.15 9.40 8.99
CA THR A 113 3.75 9.70 8.69
C THR A 113 3.63 10.56 7.44
N LEU A 114 2.48 10.48 6.77
CA LEU A 114 2.20 11.34 5.60
C LEU A 114 2.23 12.83 6.00
N ASP A 115 1.59 13.18 7.12
CA ASP A 115 1.63 14.54 7.66
C ASP A 115 3.07 14.97 8.00
N GLY A 116 3.89 14.05 8.52
CA GLY A 116 5.30 14.28 8.79
C GLY A 116 6.10 14.60 7.52
N LEU A 117 5.80 13.92 6.41
CA LEU A 117 6.36 14.22 5.10
C LEU A 117 5.97 15.62 4.62
N HIS A 118 4.68 15.97 4.69
CA HIS A 118 4.23 17.30 4.27
C HIS A 118 4.83 18.43 5.12
N ASN A 119 4.98 18.21 6.42
CA ASN A 119 5.64 19.18 7.31
C ASN A 119 7.14 19.33 7.02
N ALA A 120 7.82 18.24 6.69
CA ALA A 120 9.25 18.25 6.38
C ALA A 120 9.56 18.83 4.99
N CYS A 121 8.64 18.67 4.04
CA CYS A 121 8.82 19.04 2.63
C CYS A 121 7.60 19.82 2.08
N PRO A 122 7.28 21.01 2.61
CA PRO A 122 6.03 21.73 2.30
C PRO A 122 5.92 22.14 0.82
N ASP A 123 7.04 22.39 0.14
CA ASP A 123 7.08 22.82 -1.26
C ASP A 123 7.08 21.65 -2.27
N HIS A 124 6.94 20.41 -1.79
CA HIS A 124 6.99 19.20 -2.60
C HIS A 124 5.68 18.39 -2.49
N PRO A 125 4.65 18.70 -3.31
CA PRO A 125 3.31 18.14 -3.17
C PRO A 125 3.14 16.71 -3.72
N GLY A 126 4.21 16.08 -4.21
CA GLY A 126 4.15 14.79 -4.87
C GLY A 126 4.01 13.63 -3.89
N ASP A 127 2.78 13.27 -3.52
CA ASP A 127 2.50 12.25 -2.51
C ASP A 127 1.58 11.10 -2.96
N TRP A 128 1.16 11.07 -4.23
CA TRP A 128 0.08 10.19 -4.72
C TRP A 128 0.33 8.69 -4.49
N TYR A 129 1.58 8.24 -4.52
CA TYR A 129 1.95 6.84 -4.26
C TYR A 129 1.91 6.48 -2.76
N PHE A 130 1.79 7.47 -1.87
CA PHE A 130 1.50 7.30 -0.45
C PHE A 130 0.01 7.55 -0.13
N SER A 131 -0.54 8.66 -0.62
CA SER A 131 -1.87 9.18 -0.27
C SER A 131 -3.00 8.57 -1.10
N GLY A 132 -2.69 8.11 -2.32
CA GLY A 132 -3.66 7.70 -3.33
C GLY A 132 -4.35 8.87 -4.04
N ASN A 133 -3.95 10.11 -3.76
CA ASN A 133 -4.51 11.33 -4.36
C ASN A 133 -3.76 11.68 -5.64
N TYR A 134 -4.12 11.02 -6.74
CA TYR A 134 -3.50 11.29 -8.04
C TYR A 134 -3.87 12.69 -8.55
N PRO A 135 -2.89 13.49 -9.01
CA PRO A 135 -3.12 14.86 -9.49
C PRO A 135 -3.84 14.91 -10.84
N THR A 136 -3.86 13.80 -11.60
CA THR A 136 -4.53 13.74 -12.89
C THR A 136 -5.58 12.63 -12.94
N PRO A 137 -6.68 12.83 -13.69
CA PRO A 137 -7.66 11.77 -13.93
C PRO A 137 -7.08 10.54 -14.62
N GLY A 138 -6.00 10.70 -15.38
CA GLY A 138 -5.26 9.59 -15.98
C GLY A 138 -4.63 8.69 -14.92
N GLY A 139 -4.01 9.27 -13.88
CA GLY A 139 -3.48 8.52 -12.75
C GLY A 139 -4.56 7.73 -12.01
N ILE A 140 -5.73 8.35 -11.78
CA ILE A 140 -6.89 7.69 -11.17
C ILE A 140 -7.38 6.50 -12.01
N LEU A 141 -7.44 6.65 -13.34
CA LEU A 141 -7.81 5.57 -14.23
C LEU A 141 -6.82 4.40 -14.13
N LEU A 142 -5.53 4.71 -14.15
CA LEU A 142 -4.47 3.70 -14.16
C LEU A 142 -4.39 2.92 -12.85
N VAL A 143 -4.53 3.57 -11.68
CA VAL A 143 -4.54 2.86 -10.39
C VAL A 143 -5.75 1.92 -10.25
N ASN A 144 -6.93 2.35 -10.70
CA ASN A 144 -8.11 1.49 -10.70
C ASN A 144 -7.92 0.28 -11.65
N LYS A 145 -7.30 0.50 -12.82
CA LYS A 145 -6.93 -0.59 -13.74
C LYS A 145 -5.91 -1.54 -13.14
N ALA A 146 -4.87 -1.03 -12.48
CA ALA A 146 -3.85 -1.86 -11.83
C ALA A 146 -4.46 -2.78 -10.76
N PHE A 147 -5.46 -2.29 -10.02
CA PHE A 147 -6.19 -3.13 -9.07
C PHE A 147 -7.09 -4.17 -9.75
N ILE A 148 -7.78 -3.80 -10.85
CA ILE A 148 -8.57 -4.75 -11.65
C ILE A 148 -7.68 -5.89 -12.17
N GLU A 149 -6.54 -5.55 -12.77
CA GLU A 149 -5.58 -6.51 -13.31
C GLU A 149 -5.04 -7.45 -12.22
N TYR A 150 -4.72 -6.90 -11.04
CA TYR A 150 -4.36 -7.70 -9.87
C TYR A 150 -5.51 -8.66 -9.49
N TYR A 151 -6.73 -8.16 -9.31
CA TYR A 151 -7.86 -8.97 -8.87
C TYR A 151 -8.18 -10.10 -9.85
N GLU A 152 -8.23 -9.80 -11.15
CA GLU A 152 -8.49 -10.78 -12.23
C GLU A 152 -7.37 -11.81 -12.39
N LYS A 153 -6.13 -11.48 -12.02
CA LYS A 153 -5.00 -12.43 -12.05
C LYS A 153 -5.09 -13.47 -10.93
N TYR A 154 -5.59 -13.09 -9.75
CA TYR A 154 -5.56 -13.92 -8.54
C TYR A 154 -6.90 -14.56 -8.16
N ASN A 155 -8.02 -14.17 -8.78
CA ASN A 155 -9.37 -14.69 -8.47
C ASN A 155 -10.03 -15.37 -9.69
N LYS A 156 -9.24 -16.07 -10.51
CA LYS A 156 -9.74 -16.93 -11.60
C LYS A 156 -9.98 -18.36 -11.15
#